data_AF-A0A355S7T5-F1
#
_entry.id   AF-A0A355S7T5-F1
#
_cell.length_a   1.000
_cell.length_b   1.000
_cell.length_c   1.000
_cell.angle_alpha   90.00
_cell.angle_beta   90.00
_cell.angle_gamma   90.00
#
_symmetry.space_group_name_H-M   'P 1'
#
loop_
_entity.id
_entity.type
_entity.pdbx_description
1 polymer ?
#
loop_
_entity_poly.entity_id
_entity_poly.type
_entity_poly.pdbx_seq_one_letter_code
_entity_poly.pdbx_strand_id
1 'polypeptide(L)'
;NLNAEQIVAAMQESVKGGGIKEFKFEQVEGWKAGEEENVDGEMYQTGLAAYKAQTIFGEKTVQAKALIQKGKVVKWIYAKTGMEIR
;
A
#
# COMPACT_ATOMS: atom_id res chain seq x y z
N ASN A 1 10.55 14.58 -1.91
CA ASN A 1 9.24 13.91 -1.80
C ASN A 1 8.72 13.64 -3.20
N LEU A 2 8.18 12.44 -3.42
CA LEU A 2 7.54 12.02 -4.67
C LEU A 2 6.23 12.80 -4.88
N ASN A 3 5.86 13.08 -6.12
CA ASN A 3 4.51 13.55 -6.47
C ASN A 3 3.50 12.39 -6.49
N ALA A 4 2.22 12.68 -6.75
CA ALA A 4 1.17 11.66 -6.72
C ALA A 4 1.38 10.50 -7.70
N GLU A 5 1.80 10.79 -8.93
CA GLU A 5 2.05 9.77 -9.96
C GLU A 5 3.25 8.90 -9.58
N GLN A 6 4.31 9.51 -9.06
CA GLN A 6 5.52 8.81 -8.60
C GLN A 6 5.23 7.92 -7.38
N ILE A 7 4.36 8.35 -6.46
CA ILE A 7 3.90 7.52 -5.34
C ILE A 7 3.20 6.28 -5.87
N VAL A 8 2.27 6.44 -6.82
CA VAL A 8 1.58 5.31 -7.44
C VAL A 8 2.58 4.39 -8.15
N ALA A 9 3.51 4.94 -8.93
CA ALA A 9 4.54 4.15 -9.60
C ALA A 9 5.39 3.32 -8.62
N ALA A 10 5.84 3.93 -7.51
CA ALA A 10 6.62 3.23 -6.48
C ALA A 10 5.82 2.10 -5.82
N MET A 11 4.53 2.30 -5.57
CA MET A 11 3.65 1.24 -5.07
C MET A 11 3.54 0.08 -6.05
N GLN A 12 3.30 0.38 -7.32
CA GLN A 12 3.14 -0.64 -8.36
C GLN A 12 4.45 -1.44 -8.57
N GLU A 13 5.60 -0.77 -8.55
CA GLU A 13 6.92 -1.40 -8.60
C GLU A 13 7.14 -2.33 -7.40
N SER A 14 6.79 -1.89 -6.19
CA SER A 14 6.91 -2.70 -4.97
C SER A 14 6.09 -3.99 -5.07
N VAL A 15 4.82 -3.91 -5.49
CA VAL A 15 3.95 -5.10 -5.62
C VAL A 15 4.47 -6.04 -6.71
N LYS A 16 4.84 -5.52 -7.89
CA LYS A 16 5.42 -6.33 -8.98
C LYS A 16 6.75 -6.97 -8.59
N GLY A 17 7.54 -6.31 -7.76
CA GLY A 17 8.80 -6.79 -7.20
C GLY A 17 8.64 -7.74 -6.02
N GLY A 18 7.41 -8.07 -5.59
CA GLY A 18 7.16 -9.00 -4.49
C GLY A 18 7.34 -8.40 -3.09
N GLY A 19 7.26 -7.07 -2.95
CA GLY A 19 7.31 -6.36 -1.66
C GLY A 19 6.11 -6.60 -0.75
N ILE A 20 5.09 -7.32 -1.22
CA ILE A 20 3.93 -7.81 -0.46
C ILE A 20 3.45 -9.13 -1.09
N LYS A 21 2.98 -10.07 -0.26
CA LYS A 21 2.48 -11.38 -0.73
C LYS A 21 0.97 -11.55 -0.60
N GLU A 22 0.34 -10.76 0.26
CA GLU A 22 -1.10 -10.75 0.53
C GLU A 22 -1.96 -10.60 -0.74
N PHE A 23 -1.51 -9.84 -1.72
CA PHE A 23 -2.22 -9.66 -3.00
C PHE A 23 -1.25 -9.51 -4.18
N LYS A 24 -1.74 -9.82 -5.37
CA LYS A 24 -1.04 -9.60 -6.64
C LYS A 24 -1.45 -8.28 -7.28
N PHE A 25 -0.60 -7.78 -8.18
CA PHE A 25 -0.83 -6.52 -8.89
C PHE A 25 -2.19 -6.50 -9.60
N GLU A 26 -2.60 -7.62 -10.18
CA GLU A 26 -3.84 -7.81 -10.92
C GLU A 26 -5.09 -7.80 -10.04
N GLN A 27 -4.92 -7.97 -8.72
CA GLN A 27 -6.02 -7.93 -7.75
C GLN A 27 -6.30 -6.51 -7.23
N VAL A 28 -5.46 -5.53 -7.58
CA VAL A 28 -5.62 -4.13 -7.17
C VAL A 28 -6.58 -3.43 -8.11
N GLU A 29 -7.69 -2.94 -7.56
CA GLU A 29 -8.76 -2.25 -8.29
C GLU A 29 -8.56 -0.73 -8.31
N GLY A 30 -7.71 -0.20 -7.44
CA GLY A 30 -7.45 1.23 -7.37
C GLY A 30 -6.16 1.58 -6.63
N TRP A 31 -5.48 2.59 -7.17
CA TRP A 31 -4.30 3.20 -6.56
C TRP A 31 -4.58 4.67 -6.32
N LYS A 32 -4.13 5.19 -5.18
CA LYS A 32 -4.10 6.64 -4.96
C LYS A 32 -2.90 7.03 -4.10
N ALA A 33 -2.34 8.20 -4.37
CA ALA A 33 -1.43 8.82 -3.43
C ALA A 33 -2.19 9.22 -2.16
N GLY A 34 -1.53 9.12 -1.02
CA GLY A 34 -2.03 9.57 0.27
C GLY A 34 -1.27 10.80 0.76
N GLU A 35 -1.71 11.33 1.89
CA GLU A 35 -1.01 12.39 2.59
C GLU A 35 0.22 11.84 3.33
N GLU A 36 1.11 12.72 3.76
CA GLU A 36 2.19 12.31 4.66
C GLU A 36 1.60 11.94 6.03
N GLU A 37 2.15 10.91 6.65
CA GLU A 37 1.61 10.36 7.90
C GLU A 37 2.73 9.95 8.85
N ASN A 38 2.53 10.22 10.14
CA ASN A 38 3.40 9.70 11.19
C ASN A 38 2.95 8.29 11.57
N VAL A 39 3.82 7.31 11.40
CA VAL A 39 3.61 5.92 11.83
C VAL A 39 4.74 5.54 12.76
N ASP A 40 4.40 5.16 13.99
CA ASP A 40 5.35 4.75 15.04
C ASP A 40 6.49 5.77 15.29
N GLY A 41 6.21 7.07 15.17
CA GLY A 41 7.17 8.14 15.40
C GLY A 41 7.94 8.59 14.17
N GLU A 42 7.80 7.91 13.03
CA GLU A 42 8.45 8.27 11.76
C GLU A 42 7.46 8.86 10.75
N MET A 43 7.88 9.89 10.03
CA MET A 43 7.10 10.48 8.94
C MET A 43 7.32 9.73 7.62
N TYR A 44 6.24 9.40 6.94
CA TYR A 44 6.24 8.70 5.66
C TYR A 44 5.42 9.46 4.62
N GLN A 45 5.84 9.39 3.35
CA GLN A 45 4.87 9.55 2.26
C GLN A 45 4.01 8.30 2.19
N THR A 46 2.73 8.43 1.87
CA THR A 46 1.85 7.27 1.82
C THR A 46 1.16 7.13 0.46
N GLY A 47 0.72 5.91 0.19
CA GLY A 47 -0.19 5.60 -0.91
C GLY A 47 -1.13 4.48 -0.50
N LEU A 48 -2.26 4.36 -1.17
CA LEU A 48 -3.28 3.36 -0.89
C LEU A 48 -3.53 2.49 -2.13
N ALA A 49 -3.54 1.18 -1.90
CA ALA A 49 -3.94 0.17 -2.86
C ALA A 49 -5.23 -0.49 -2.35
N ALA A 50 -6.31 -0.37 -3.12
CA ALA A 50 -7.56 -1.08 -2.86
C ALA A 50 -7.56 -2.39 -3.65
N TYR A 51 -7.68 -3.53 -2.97
CA TYR A 51 -7.64 -4.85 -3.60
C TYR A 51 -8.75 -5.75 -3.10
N LYS A 52 -9.10 -6.76 -3.90
CA LYS A 52 -10.07 -7.79 -3.54
C LYS A 52 -9.41 -8.92 -2.77
N ALA A 53 -9.94 -9.20 -1.57
CA ALA A 53 -9.55 -10.33 -0.74
C ALA A 53 -10.72 -11.31 -0.60
N GLN A 54 -10.46 -12.59 -0.84
CA GLN A 54 -11.44 -13.65 -0.60
C GLN A 54 -11.43 -14.01 0.90
N THR A 55 -12.60 -13.89 1.54
CA THR A 55 -12.79 -14.33 2.93
C THR A 55 -13.82 -15.45 3.01
N ILE A 56 -13.96 -16.06 4.18
CA ILE A 56 -15.03 -17.05 4.46
C ILE A 56 -16.44 -16.45 4.32
N PHE A 57 -16.56 -15.11 4.34
CA PHE A 57 -17.82 -14.38 4.17
C PHE A 57 -17.98 -13.79 2.76
N GLY A 58 -17.17 -14.24 1.80
CA GLY A 58 -17.15 -13.72 0.43
C GLY A 58 -16.03 -12.72 0.18
N GLU A 59 -16.04 -12.14 -1.01
CA GLU A 59 -15.07 -11.14 -1.45
C GLU A 59 -15.28 -9.81 -0.72
N LYS A 60 -14.20 -9.23 -0.21
CA LYS A 60 -14.21 -7.90 0.38
C LYS A 60 -13.11 -7.05 -0.22
N THR A 61 -13.41 -5.77 -0.45
CA THR A 61 -12.39 -4.78 -0.76
C THR A 61 -11.63 -4.41 0.52
N VAL A 62 -10.31 -4.56 0.47
CA VAL A 62 -9.38 -4.23 1.54
C VAL A 62 -8.47 -3.11 1.05
N GLN A 63 -8.03 -2.24 1.96
CA GLN A 63 -7.07 -1.17 1.66
C GLN A 63 -5.74 -1.44 2.34
N ALA A 64 -4.69 -1.60 1.54
CA ALA A 64 -3.31 -1.58 1.99
C ALA A 64 -2.73 -0.18 1.82
N LYS A 65 -1.97 0.29 2.82
CA LYS A 65 -1.23 1.53 2.81
C LYS A 65 0.25 1.23 2.63
N ALA A 66 0.86 1.81 1.60
CA ALA A 66 2.30 1.81 1.43
C ALA A 66 2.91 2.93 2.28
N LEU A 67 3.94 2.60 3.04
CA LEU A 67 4.81 3.57 3.70
C LEU A 67 6.05 3.77 2.83
N ILE A 68 6.30 5.01 2.43
CA ILE A 68 7.31 5.36 1.42
C ILE A 68 8.36 6.26 2.05
N GLN A 69 9.62 5.85 1.92
CA GLN A 69 10.80 6.63 2.28
C GLN A 69 11.81 6.59 1.15
N LYS A 70 12.48 7.72 0.90
CA LYS A 70 13.53 7.84 -0.13
C LYS A 70 13.06 7.32 -1.50
N GLY A 71 11.79 7.53 -1.82
CA GLY A 71 11.17 7.15 -3.09
C GLY A 71 10.81 5.67 -3.25
N LYS A 72 10.95 4.85 -2.20
CA LYS A 72 10.64 3.41 -2.25
C LYS A 72 9.65 3.03 -1.16
N VAL A 73 8.79 2.06 -1.46
CA VAL A 73 7.97 1.43 -0.43
C VAL A 73 8.86 0.63 0.50
N VAL A 74 8.84 0.97 1.79
CA VAL A 74 9.62 0.28 2.83
C VAL A 74 8.77 -0.67 3.66
N LYS A 75 7.45 -0.44 3.70
CA LYS A 75 6.49 -1.29 4.43
C LYS A 75 5.09 -1.17 3.83
N TRP A 76 4.32 -2.26 3.90
CA TRP A 76 2.89 -2.27 3.65
C TRP A 76 2.13 -2.54 4.95
N ILE A 77 1.08 -1.77 5.22
CA ILE A 77 0.23 -1.94 6.40
C ILE A 77 -1.24 -1.97 6.01
N TYR A 78 -2.10 -2.62 6.79
CA TYR A 78 -3.54 -2.48 6.62
C TYR A 78 -3.95 -1.05 6.99
N ALA A 79 -4.57 -0.32 6.06
CA ALA A 79 -4.86 1.10 6.23
C ALA A 79 -5.73 1.41 7.46
N LYS A 80 -6.60 0.46 7.84
CA LYS A 80 -7.52 0.59 8.98
C LYS A 80 -6.85 0.38 10.34
N THR A 81 -5.88 -0.53 10.43
CA THR A 81 -5.34 -0.98 11.73
C THR A 81 -3.89 -0.59 11.95
N GLY A 82 -3.18 -0.17 10.90
CA GLY A 82 -1.74 0.11 10.95
C GLY A 82 -0.87 -1.16 11.04
N MET A 83 -1.47 -2.35 11.13
CA MET A 83 -0.73 -3.60 11.24
C MET A 83 0.00 -3.91 9.94
N GLU A 84 1.25 -4.36 10.06
CA GLU A 84 2.07 -4.79 8.93
C GLU A 84 1.44 -5.97 8.18
N ILE A 85 1.52 -5.90 6.85
CA ILE A 85 1.12 -6.98 5.95
C ILE A 85 2.38 -7.76 5.55
N ARG A 86 2.33 -9.09 5.61
CA ARG A 86 3.46 -9.99 5.32
C ARG A 86 3.37 -10.68 3.95
#